data_AF-A0A800A5Q8-F1
#
_entry.id   AF-A0A800A5Q8-F1
#
_cell.length_a   1.000
_cell.length_b   1.000
_cell.length_c   1.000
_cell.angle_alpha   90.00
_cell.angle_beta   90.00
_cell.angle_gamma   90.00
#
_symmetry.space_group_name_H-M   'P 1'
#
loop_
_entity.id
_entity.type
_entity.pdbx_description
1 polymer ?
#
loop_
_entity_poly.entity_id
_entity_poly.type
_entity_poly.pdbx_seq_one_letter_code
_entity_poly.pdbx_strand_id
1 'polypeptide(L)' 'MTLHKDRFSEQGLEGHVDAYDARRHTVQPYANQRFAGEQGYETVTPYTWSEDKARQYSKPERADFGAFIRSKGFKLD' A
#
# COMPACT_ATOMS: atom_id res chain seq x y z
N MET A 1 9.05 -10.43 7.22
CA MET A 1 9.08 -10.14 8.67
C MET A 1 9.27 -8.65 8.82
N THR A 2 8.49 -7.97 9.66
CA THR A 2 8.55 -6.51 9.86
C THR A 2 9.23 -6.11 11.18
N LEU A 3 9.96 -7.04 11.79
CA LEU A 3 10.61 -6.85 13.09
C LEU A 3 11.96 -6.14 12.89
N HIS A 4 12.13 -5.00 13.55
CA HIS A 4 13.40 -4.30 13.65
C HIS A 4 13.89 -4.38 15.10
N LYS A 5 15.18 -4.65 15.30
CA LYS A 5 15.78 -4.71 16.64
C LYS A 5 16.42 -3.36 16.96
N ASP A 6 16.17 -2.86 18.16
CA ASP A 6 16.73 -1.63 18.74
C ASP A 6 16.33 -0.31 18.06
N ARG A 7 16.30 -0.26 16.73
CA ARG A 7 15.91 0.93 15.94
C ARG A 7 15.24 0.55 14.63
N PHE A 8 14.47 1.49 14.09
CA PHE A 8 13.98 1.41 12.71
C PHE A 8 15.17 1.29 11.73
N SER A 9 15.02 0.46 10.71
CA SER A 9 16.04 0.24 9.70
C SER A 9 15.40 -0.19 8.39
N GLU A 10 15.79 0.45 7.29
CA GLU A 10 15.37 0.09 5.93
C GLU A 10 16.42 -0.78 5.22
N GLN A 11 17.40 -1.29 5.97
CA GLN A 11 18.43 -2.15 5.42
C GLN A 11 17.80 -3.38 4.74
N GLY A 12 18.05 -3.52 3.43
CA GLY A 12 17.51 -4.61 2.62
C GLY A 12 16.01 -4.52 2.36
N LEU A 13 15.37 -3.36 2.58
CA LEU A 13 13.93 -3.18 2.42
C LEU A 13 13.43 -3.65 1.05
N GLU A 14 14.06 -3.21 -0.04
CA GLU A 14 13.68 -3.58 -1.41
C GLU A 14 13.65 -5.10 -1.59
N GLY A 15 14.74 -5.80 -1.26
CA GLY A 15 14.79 -7.26 -1.37
C GLY A 15 13.78 -7.99 -0.47
N HIS A 16 13.46 -7.44 0.71
CA HIS A 16 12.40 -7.99 1.56
C HIS A 16 11.00 -7.78 0.96
N VAL A 17 10.75 -6.64 0.31
CA VAL A 17 9.49 -6.36 -0.39
C VAL A 17 9.35 -7.28 -1.59
N ASP A 18 10.40 -7.44 -2.41
CA ASP A 18 10.38 -8.34 -3.57
C ASP A 18 10.12 -9.79 -3.18
N ALA A 19 10.80 -10.27 -2.14
CA ALA A 19 10.59 -11.62 -1.62
C ALA A 19 9.17 -11.81 -1.07
N TYR A 20 8.61 -10.78 -0.45
CA TYR A 20 7.24 -10.79 0.04
C TYR A 20 6.23 -10.79 -1.11
N ASP A 21 6.45 -9.97 -2.13
CA ASP A 21 5.63 -9.88 -3.33
C ASP A 21 5.56 -11.21 -4.07
N ALA A 22 6.71 -11.83 -4.34
CA ALA A 22 6.78 -13.14 -4.97
C ALA A 22 6.00 -14.19 -4.17
N ARG A 23 6.27 -14.28 -2.86
CA ARG A 23 5.59 -15.25 -1.97
C ARG A 23 4.09 -15.02 -1.93
N ARG A 24 3.64 -13.78 -1.78
CA ARG A 24 2.22 -13.46 -1.69
C ARG A 24 1.52 -13.67 -3.02
N HIS A 25 2.13 -13.31 -4.14
CA HIS A 25 1.56 -13.55 -5.47
C HIS A 25 1.32 -15.05 -5.72
N THR A 26 2.20 -15.92 -5.24
CA THR A 26 2.01 -17.38 -5.32
C THR A 26 0.90 -17.89 -4.40
N VAL A 27 0.84 -17.43 -3.14
CA VAL A 27 -0.10 -17.96 -2.14
C VAL A 27 -1.50 -17.36 -2.25
N GLN A 28 -1.57 -16.07 -2.60
CA GLN A 28 -2.80 -15.28 -2.65
C GLN A 28 -2.71 -14.22 -3.75
N PRO A 29 -2.80 -14.63 -5.03
CA PRO A 29 -2.83 -13.69 -6.14
C PRO A 29 -4.07 -12.79 -6.05
N TYR A 30 -3.94 -11.55 -6.49
CA TYR A 30 -5.08 -10.67 -6.64
C TYR A 30 -5.94 -11.09 -7.84
N ALA A 31 -7.24 -11.17 -7.63
CA ALA A 31 -8.19 -11.44 -8.72
C ALA A 31 -8.38 -10.23 -9.65
N ASN A 32 -8.20 -9.01 -9.14
CA ASN A 32 -8.39 -7.76 -9.87
C ASN A 32 -7.29 -6.77 -9.53
N GLN A 33 -6.93 -5.91 -10.50
CA GLN A 33 -6.01 -4.81 -10.28
C GLN A 33 -6.77 -3.53 -9.93
N ARG A 34 -6.27 -2.79 -8.95
CA ARG A 34 -6.85 -1.50 -8.59
C ARG A 34 -6.74 -0.53 -9.76
N PHE A 35 -7.82 0.22 -10.03
CA PHE A 35 -7.93 1.22 -11.11
C PHE A 35 -7.64 0.69 -12.53
N ALA A 36 -7.76 -0.63 -12.75
CA ALA A 36 -7.49 -1.23 -14.06
C ALA A 36 -8.31 -0.54 -15.18
N GLY A 37 -7.63 -0.09 -16.22
CA GLY A 37 -8.25 0.54 -17.40
C GLY A 37 -8.45 2.05 -17.27
N GLU A 38 -8.13 2.65 -16.12
CA GLU A 38 -7.98 4.10 -16.01
C GLU A 38 -6.66 4.57 -16.66
N GLN A 39 -6.62 5.81 -17.16
CA GLN A 39 -5.41 6.38 -17.73
C GLN A 39 -4.26 6.36 -16.71
N GLY A 40 -3.13 5.75 -17.07
CA GLY A 40 -1.96 5.59 -16.18
C GLY A 40 -2.04 4.38 -15.23
N TYR A 41 -3.02 3.49 -15.41
CA TYR A 41 -3.18 2.25 -14.65
C TYR A 41 -3.39 1.05 -15.58
N GLU A 42 -2.43 0.85 -16.49
CA GLU A 42 -2.41 -0.31 -17.39
C GLU A 42 -2.38 -1.63 -16.60
N THR A 43 -2.84 -2.71 -17.24
CA THR A 43 -2.76 -4.06 -16.66
C THR A 43 -1.29 -4.49 -16.62
N VAL A 44 -0.79 -4.84 -15.43
CA VAL A 44 0.59 -5.34 -15.26
C VAL A 44 0.60 -6.80 -14.81
N THR A 45 1.58 -7.58 -15.26
CA THR A 45 1.74 -8.98 -14.87
C THR A 45 3.22 -9.25 -14.57
N PRO A 46 3.60 -9.67 -13.35
CA PRO A 46 2.70 -9.97 -12.21
C PRO A 46 2.12 -8.70 -11.56
N TYR A 47 0.92 -8.82 -10.99
CA TYR A 47 0.31 -7.77 -10.15
C TYR A 47 0.50 -8.12 -8.68
N THR A 48 1.45 -7.45 -8.03
CA THR A 48 1.94 -7.81 -6.70
C THR A 48 1.37 -6.91 -5.60
N TRP A 49 1.76 -7.16 -4.34
CA TRP A 49 1.26 -6.38 -3.20
C TRP A 49 1.81 -4.96 -3.21
N SER A 50 3.08 -4.76 -3.54
CA SER A 50 3.68 -3.43 -3.61
C SER A 50 2.95 -2.54 -4.64
N GLU A 51 2.68 -3.06 -5.83
CA GLU A 51 1.93 -2.35 -6.88
C GLU A 51 0.48 -2.04 -6.45
N ASP A 52 -0.24 -2.99 -5.84
CA ASP A 52 -1.59 -2.72 -5.30
C ASP A 52 -1.57 -1.60 -4.25
N LYS A 53 -0.53 -1.55 -3.41
CA LYS A 53 -0.37 -0.47 -2.42
C LYS A 53 0.05 0.85 -3.04
N ALA A 54 0.94 0.84 -4.03
CA ALA A 54 1.29 2.04 -4.79
C ALA A 54 0.03 2.66 -5.42
N ARG A 55 -0.81 1.83 -6.06
CA ARG A 55 -2.11 2.28 -6.58
C ARG A 55 -3.08 2.71 -5.49
N GLN A 56 -3.12 2.03 -4.34
CA GLN A 56 -3.99 2.47 -3.24
C GLN A 56 -3.69 3.88 -2.78
N TYR A 57 -2.41 4.20 -2.61
CA TYR A 57 -1.96 5.49 -2.07
C TYR A 57 -1.76 6.56 -3.14
N SER A 58 -1.90 6.24 -4.43
CA SER A 58 -1.80 7.22 -5.51
C SER A 58 -3.00 8.16 -5.61
N LYS A 59 -4.13 7.82 -4.97
CA LYS A 59 -5.32 8.68 -4.89
C LYS A 59 -5.66 8.97 -3.42
N PRO A 60 -6.02 10.21 -3.08
CA PRO A 60 -6.45 10.53 -1.71
C PRO A 60 -7.71 9.74 -1.34
N GLU A 61 -7.64 8.96 -0.27
CA GLU A 61 -8.82 8.38 0.38
C GLU A 61 -9.16 9.21 1.62
N ARG A 62 -10.45 9.46 1.86
CA ARG A 62 -10.98 10.14 3.07
C ARG A 62 -10.38 11.54 3.32
N ALA A 63 -10.27 12.36 2.28
CA ALA A 63 -9.74 13.73 2.37
C ALA A 63 -10.38 14.57 3.50
N ASP A 64 -11.66 14.34 3.80
CA ASP A 64 -12.42 15.10 4.80
C ASP A 64 -12.33 14.54 6.23
N PHE A 65 -11.56 13.47 6.46
CA PHE A 65 -11.50 12.82 7.78
C PHE A 65 -11.03 13.77 8.89
N GLY A 66 -10.09 14.66 8.59
CA GLY A 66 -9.63 15.67 9.54
C GLY A 66 -10.72 16.67 9.95
N ALA A 67 -11.62 17.06 9.04
CA ALA A 67 -12.76 17.92 9.37
C ALA A 67 -13.79 17.14 10.19
N PHE A 68 -14.05 15.89 9.81
CA PHE A 68 -14.96 15.00 10.53
C PHE A 68 -14.55 14.83 12.00
N ILE A 69 -13.30 14.48 12.31
CA ILE A 69 -12.89 14.25 13.71
C ILE A 69 -12.92 15.53 14.56
N ARG A 70 -12.62 16.70 13.97
CA ARG A 70 -12.77 17.99 14.66
C ARG A 70 -14.23 18.27 15.01
N SER A 71 -15.18 17.94 14.12
CA SER A 71 -16.62 18.05 14.42
C SER A 71 -17.08 17.13 15.56
N LYS A 72 -16.31 16.09 15.89
CA LYS A 72 -16.55 15.20 17.03
C LYS A 72 -15.89 15.69 18.33
N GLY A 73 -15.25 16.85 18.32
CA GLY A 73 -14.63 17.45 19.49
C GLY A 73 -13.17 17.04 19.71
N PHE A 74 -12.55 16.28 18.79
CA PHE A 74 -11.11 16.00 18.87
C PHE A 74 -10.30 17.23 18.45
N LYS A 75 -9.33 17.59 19.30
CA LYS A 75 -8.32 18.62 19.04
C LYS A 75 -7.07 17.95 18.43
N LEU A 76 -6.44 18.61 17.46
CA LEU A 76 -5.32 18.05 16.67
C LEU A 76 -4.05 18.92 16.74
N ASP A 77 -4.07 19.94 17.58
CA ASP A 77 -2.93 20.76 18.00
C ASP A 77 -2.07 20.05 19.04
#